data_AF-A0A4Z1KFM2-F1
#
_entry.id   AF-A0A4Z1KFM2-F1
#
_cell.length_a   1.000
_cell.length_b   1.000
_cell.length_c   1.000
_cell.angle_alpha   90.00
_cell.angle_beta   90.00
_cell.angle_gamma   90.00
#
_symmetry.space_group_name_H-M   'P 1'
#
loop_
_entity.id
_entity.type
_entity.pdbx_description
1 polymer ?
#
loop_
_entity_poly.entity_id
_entity_poly.type
_entity_poly.pdbx_seq_one_letter_code
_entity_poly.pdbx_strand_id
1 'polypeptide(L)' 'MTPLHFAALGGHSKIVKILLNRVVEAQVLNAQDRLGRTALHVAVKGINTDRTSNRAKIIEKLINIEASVSIKDKDDKKA' A
#
# COMPACT_ATOMS: atom_id res chain seq x y z
N MET A 1 -11.16 -3.84 -1.87
CA MET A 1 -10.11 -4.47 -2.71
C MET A 1 -9.97 -3.55 -3.92
N THR A 2 -8.78 -3.03 -4.17
CA THR A 2 -8.53 -2.02 -5.21
C THR A 2 -7.42 -2.47 -6.15
N PRO A 3 -7.20 -1.83 -7.31
CA PRO A 3 -6.04 -2.10 -8.15
C PRO A 3 -4.71 -2.03 -7.40
N LEU A 4 -4.62 -1.15 -6.38
CA LEU A 4 -3.44 -1.04 -5.53
C LEU A 4 -3.23 -2.29 -4.64
N HIS A 5 -4.30 -2.95 -4.18
CA HIS A 5 -4.21 -4.21 -3.45
C HIS A 5 -3.59 -5.30 -4.32
N PHE A 6 -4.06 -5.44 -5.56
CA PHE A 6 -3.55 -6.46 -6.48
C PHE A 6 -2.09 -6.18 -6.87
N ALA A 7 -1.74 -4.93 -7.16
CA ALA A 7 -0.37 -4.54 -7.49
C ALA A 7 0.59 -4.77 -6.31
N ALA A 8 0.16 -4.46 -5.08
CA ALA A 8 0.93 -4.66 -3.86
C ALA A 8 1.07 -6.16 -3.50
N LEU A 9 -0.01 -6.93 -3.62
CA LEU A 9 -0.01 -8.38 -3.42
C LEU A 9 0.95 -9.07 -4.40
N GLY A 10 0.87 -8.72 -5.69
CA GLY A 10 1.72 -9.27 -6.76
C GLY A 10 3.15 -8.75 -6.79
N GLY A 11 3.54 -7.81 -5.92
CA GLY A 11 4.90 -7.25 -5.90
C GLY A 11 5.24 -6.38 -7.11
N HIS A 12 4.25 -5.85 -7.82
CA HIS A 12 4.42 -5.09 -9.06
C HIS A 12 4.81 -3.63 -8.78
N SER A 13 6.06 -3.40 -8.37
CA SER A 13 6.55 -2.10 -7.89
C SER A 13 6.38 -0.95 -8.90
N LYS A 14 6.52 -1.22 -10.21
CA LYS A 14 6.26 -0.24 -11.27
C LYS A 14 4.79 0.16 -11.35
N ILE A 15 3.89 -0.81 -11.24
CA ILE A 15 2.44 -0.56 -11.26
C ILE A 15 2.03 0.20 -10.01
N VAL A 16 2.57 -0.18 -8.84
CA VAL A 16 2.39 0.57 -7.59
C VAL A 16 2.81 2.02 -7.76
N LYS A 17 4.00 2.30 -8.34
CA LYS A 17 4.42 3.69 -8.64
C LYS A 17 3.42 4.44 -9.53
N ILE A 18 2.94 3.82 -10.60
CA ILE A 18 1.99 4.46 -11.52
C ILE A 18 0.68 4.78 -10.81
N LEU A 19 0.15 3.83 -10.04
CA LEU A 19 -1.08 4.01 -9.28
C LEU A 19 -0.93 5.12 -8.25
N LEU A 20 0.17 5.15 -7.51
CA LEU A 20 0.44 6.19 -6.51
C LEU A 20 0.64 7.58 -7.14
N ASN A 21 1.25 7.66 -8.31
CA ASN A 21 1.48 8.95 -8.99
C ASN A 21 0.22 9.49 -9.69
N ARG A 22 -0.70 8.62 -10.11
CA ARG A 22 -1.95 9.04 -10.78
C ARG A 22 -3.11 9.23 -9.82
N VAL A 23 -3.07 8.57 -8.66
CA VAL A 23 -4.13 8.66 -7.67
C VAL A 23 -3.76 9.75 -6.68
N VAL A 24 -4.24 10.96 -6.96
CA VAL A 24 -4.06 12.17 -6.14
C VAL A 24 -4.96 12.14 -4.89
N GLU A 25 -5.85 11.14 -4.77
CA GLU A 25 -6.75 11.02 -3.63
C GLU A 25 -6.18 10.07 -2.57
N ALA A 26 -5.82 10.64 -1.42
CA ALA A 26 -5.36 9.92 -0.22
C ALA A 26 -6.28 8.75 0.20
N GLN A 27 -7.56 8.78 -0.22
CA GLN A 27 -8.54 7.74 0.09
C GLN A 27 -8.18 6.36 -0.48
N VAL A 28 -7.40 6.26 -1.56
CA VAL A 28 -7.07 4.96 -2.18
C VAL A 28 -5.98 4.21 -1.43
N LEU A 29 -5.13 4.91 -0.68
CA LEU A 29 -4.11 4.29 0.19
C LEU A 29 -4.74 3.56 1.36
N ASN A 30 -5.69 4.25 2.00
CA ASN A 30 -6.44 3.76 3.15
C ASN A 30 -7.66 2.93 2.76
N ALA A 31 -7.92 2.75 1.46
CA ALA A 31 -9.01 1.90 1.00
C ALA A 31 -8.83 0.50 1.56
N GLN A 32 -9.87 0.01 2.22
CA GLN A 32 -9.89 -1.33 2.80
C GLN A 32 -10.57 -2.33 1.85
N ASP A 33 -10.13 -3.58 1.90
CA ASP A 33 -10.86 -4.68 1.29
C ASP A 33 -11.98 -5.22 2.19
N ARG A 34 -12.67 -6.27 1.73
CA ARG A 34 -13.78 -6.88 2.48
C ARG A 34 -13.35 -7.47 3.83
N LEU A 35 -12.04 -7.58 4.08
CA LEU A 35 -11.44 -8.04 5.33
C LEU A 35 -10.82 -6.89 6.13
N GLY A 36 -11.09 -5.62 5.78
CA GLY A 36 -10.52 -4.46 6.47
C GLY A 36 -9.03 -4.20 6.14
N ARG A 37 -8.44 -4.91 5.17
CA ARG A 37 -7.02 -4.80 4.86
C ARG A 37 -6.77 -3.69 3.86
N THR A 38 -5.72 -2.91 4.07
CA THR A 38 -5.21 -1.93 3.10
C THR A 38 -4.26 -2.57 2.08
N ALA A 39 -3.82 -1.77 1.10
CA ALA A 39 -2.77 -2.19 0.17
C ALA A 39 -1.47 -2.60 0.89
N LEU A 40 -1.10 -1.93 1.98
CA LEU A 40 0.08 -2.28 2.79
C LEU A 40 -0.05 -3.67 3.43
N HIS A 41 -1.21 -3.99 4.00
CA HIS A 41 -1.47 -5.30 4.61
C HIS A 41 -1.30 -6.44 3.60
N VAL A 42 -1.83 -6.29 2.38
CA VAL A 42 -1.67 -7.31 1.33
C VAL A 42 -0.28 -7.29 0.69
N ALA A 43 0.44 -6.16 0.74
CA ALA A 43 1.85 -6.05 0.37
C ALA A 43 2.78 -6.88 1.27
N VAL A 44 2.36 -7.25 2.47
CA VAL A 44 3.14 -8.15 3.34
C VAL A 44 2.79 -9.61 3.05
N LYS A 45 1.52 -9.91 2.77
CA LYS A 45 1.01 -11.29 2.58
C LYS A 45 1.35 -11.92 1.21
N GLY A 46 1.70 -11.11 0.21
CA GLY A 46 1.80 -11.57 -1.17
C GLY A 46 2.84 -12.68 -1.43
N ILE A 47 2.51 -13.56 -2.37
CA ILE A 47 3.27 -14.78 -2.67
C ILE A 47 4.56 -14.43 -3.43
N ASN A 48 5.67 -14.99 -2.98
CA ASN A 48 7.02 -14.68 -3.43
C ASN A 48 7.33 -15.30 -4.79
N THR A 49 7.22 -14.53 -5.88
CA THR A 49 7.74 -14.94 -7.20
C THR A 49 9.06 -14.29 -7.56
N ASP A 50 9.46 -13.18 -6.92
CA ASP A 50 10.77 -12.54 -7.12
C ASP A 50 11.21 -11.85 -5.81
N ARG A 51 12.19 -12.45 -5.12
CA ARG A 51 12.35 -12.32 -3.66
C ARG A 51 13.06 -11.02 -3.26
N THR A 52 12.44 -10.34 -2.29
CA THR A 52 13.01 -9.30 -1.41
C THR A 52 13.04 -7.86 -1.95
N SER A 53 13.68 -7.57 -3.09
CA SER A 53 13.97 -6.16 -3.46
C SER A 53 12.74 -5.36 -3.90
N ASN A 54 11.76 -5.98 -4.56
CA ASN A 54 10.58 -5.26 -5.07
C ASN A 54 9.53 -5.03 -3.98
N ARG A 55 9.38 -5.98 -3.03
CA ARG A 55 8.41 -5.88 -1.95
C ARG A 55 8.83 -4.85 -0.91
N ALA A 56 10.11 -4.83 -0.51
CA ALA A 56 10.65 -3.81 0.38
C ALA A 56 10.42 -2.39 -0.18
N LYS A 57 10.69 -2.17 -1.47
CA LYS A 57 10.43 -0.88 -2.14
C LYS A 57 8.95 -0.48 -2.18
N ILE A 58 8.03 -1.46 -2.26
CA ILE A 58 6.59 -1.18 -2.20
C ILE A 58 6.19 -0.79 -0.79
N ILE A 59 6.66 -1.52 0.22
CA ILE A 59 6.39 -1.24 1.63
C ILE A 59 6.92 0.15 1.99
N GLU A 60 8.19 0.45 1.67
CA GLU A 60 8.77 1.77 1.87
C GLU A 60 7.97 2.88 1.20
N LYS A 61 7.48 2.65 -0.02
CA LYS A 61 6.66 3.65 -0.72
C LYS A 61 5.31 3.87 -0.07
N LEU A 62 4.62 2.80 0.29
CA LEU A 62 3.31 2.90 0.94
C LEU A 62 3.44 3.57 2.30
N ILE A 63 4.46 3.21 3.10
CA ILE A 63 4.77 3.86 4.39
C ILE A 63 5.11 5.34 4.20
N ASN A 64 6.00 5.68 3.27
CA ASN A 64 6.40 7.08 3.06
C ASN A 64 5.22 7.96 2.63
N ILE A 65 4.29 7.40 1.86
CA ILE A 65 3.11 8.14 1.45
C ILE A 65 2.10 8.23 2.61
N GLU A 66 1.84 7.16 3.35
CA GLU A 66 1.02 7.21 4.56
C GLU A 66 1.59 8.22 5.58
N ALA A 67 2.91 8.23 5.80
CA ALA A 67 3.61 9.20 6.65
C ALA A 67 3.53 10.64 6.13
N SER A 68 3.49 10.85 4.81
CA SER A 68 3.27 12.18 4.21
C SER A 68 1.82 12.68 4.36
N VAL A 69 0.86 11.75 4.48
CA VAL A 69 -0.56 12.04 4.67
C VAL A 69 -0.91 12.10 6.17
N SER A 70 -0.08 11.56 7.06
CA SER A 70 -0.30 11.50 8.51
C SER A 70 -0.06 12.83 9.25
N ILE A 71 -0.29 14.00 8.63
CA ILE A 71 -0.44 15.23 9.40
C ILE A 71 -1.80 15.15 10.12
N LYS A 72 -1.72 14.56 11.32
CA LYS A 72 -2.72 14.32 12.36
C LYS A 72 -4.02 13.61 11.92
N ASP A 73 -4.08 12.33 12.24
CA ASP A 73 -5.34 11.73 12.67
C ASP A 73 -5.41 11.73 14.20
N LYS A 74 -6.57 12.08 14.76
CA LYS A 74 -6.78 12.34 16.20
C LYS A 74 -7.09 11.09 17.01
N ASP A 75 -7.22 9.92 16.39
CA ASP A 75 -7.65 8.72 17.10
C ASP A 75 -6.64 7.57 16.96
N ASP A 76 -5.82 7.55 18.00
CA ASP A 76 -4.96 6.49 18.52
C ASP A 76 -5.65 5.12 18.58
N LYS A 77 -5.64 4.34 17.48
CA LYS A 77 -5.70 2.87 17.57
C LYS A 77 -4.67 2.21 16.66
N LYS A 78 -3.56 1.87 17.33
CA LYS A 78 -2.40 1.13 16.84
C LYS A 78 -2.77 -0.24 16.26
N ALA A 79 -1.83 -0.71 15.43
CA ALA A 79 -1.66 -2.05 14.89
C ALA A 79 -1.98 -3.20 15.85
#